data_AF-A0A1T2KUI3-F1
#
_entry.id   AF-A0A1T2KUI3-F1
#
_cell.length_a   1.000
_cell.length_b   1.000
_cell.length_c   1.000
_cell.angle_alpha   90.00
_cell.angle_beta   90.00
_cell.angle_gamma   90.00
#
_symmetry.space_group_name_H-M   'P 1'
#
loop_
_entity.id
_entity.type
_entity.pdbx_description
1 polymer ?
#
loop_
_entity_poly.entity_id
_entity_poly.type
_entity_poly.pdbx_seq_one_letter_code
_entity_poly.pdbx_strand_id
1 'polypeptide(L)'
;MERTLAAPKTYKSIFRTLLRAYGPQHWWPGESPFEIIVGALLNQNTAWTNVVKALDNLKAEGLLDLDSLRHMEEGRLAGLIRPADYFNVKAKRLQNLCRFIAERGGVEALDDYPTDRLRQDLLSVNGVGPETADDILLYAYHRPVFVIDAYTRRLFSRLGLVKGDENYECLHAGFQEVLGQEVEIFNGYHVLIVHHAKYYCNSKPKCETCCLRKSCKNTGI
;
A
#
# COMPACT_ATOMS: atom_id res chain seq x y z
N MET A 1 13.13 -4.69 27.72
CA MET A 1 12.02 -5.64 27.50
C MET A 1 10.92 -4.90 26.74
N GLU A 2 11.11 -4.76 25.43
CA GLU A 2 10.12 -4.16 24.54
C GLU A 2 8.93 -5.11 24.44
N ARG A 3 7.72 -4.60 24.65
CA ARG A 3 6.50 -5.39 24.48
C ARG A 3 6.38 -5.75 23.01
N THR A 4 6.79 -6.99 22.71
CA THR A 4 6.47 -7.76 21.52
C THR A 4 4.97 -7.64 21.26
N LEU A 5 4.59 -7.52 19.99
CA LEU A 5 3.22 -7.41 19.52
C LEU A 5 2.26 -8.37 20.24
N ALA A 6 0.97 -8.05 20.24
CA ALA A 6 -0.04 -8.91 20.84
C ALA A 6 0.02 -10.35 20.28
N ALA A 7 -0.53 -11.32 21.01
CA ALA A 7 -0.48 -12.72 20.59
C ALA A 7 -1.02 -12.92 19.15
N PRO A 8 -0.41 -13.80 18.33
CA PRO A 8 -0.78 -13.98 16.92
C PRO A 8 -2.27 -14.26 16.67
N LYS A 9 -2.92 -14.94 17.63
CA LYS A 9 -4.36 -15.26 17.59
C LYS A 9 -5.24 -14.01 17.50
N THR A 10 -4.79 -12.88 18.06
CA THR A 10 -5.54 -11.62 18.08
C THR A 10 -5.64 -11.01 16.68
N TYR A 11 -4.53 -10.89 15.97
CA TYR A 11 -4.50 -10.35 14.61
C TYR A 11 -5.30 -11.22 13.63
N LYS A 12 -5.12 -12.55 13.69
CA LYS A 12 -5.93 -13.48 12.88
C LYS A 12 -7.42 -13.46 13.25
N SER A 13 -7.78 -13.12 14.49
CA SER A 13 -9.19 -12.93 14.87
C SER A 13 -9.77 -11.66 14.25
N ILE A 14 -9.02 -10.57 14.22
CA ILE A 14 -9.46 -9.31 13.60
C ILE A 14 -9.68 -9.51 12.11
N PHE A 15 -8.75 -10.17 11.40
CA PHE A 15 -8.92 -10.54 10.00
C PHE A 15 -10.25 -11.28 9.77
N ARG A 16 -10.50 -12.34 10.53
CA ARG A 16 -11.74 -13.13 10.42
C ARG A 16 -13.01 -12.32 10.71
N THR A 17 -12.96 -11.40 11.69
CA THR A 17 -14.10 -10.51 11.99
C THR A 17 -14.37 -9.53 10.85
N LEU A 18 -13.33 -8.93 10.28
CA LEU A 18 -13.46 -8.03 9.13
C LEU A 18 -13.97 -8.78 7.89
N LEU A 19 -13.39 -9.95 7.60
CA LEU A 19 -13.80 -10.79 6.47
C LEU A 19 -15.25 -11.23 6.61
N ARG A 20 -15.71 -11.59 7.81
CA ARG A 20 -17.13 -11.93 8.06
C ARG A 20 -18.05 -10.73 7.85
N ALA A 21 -17.61 -9.53 8.23
CA ALA A 21 -18.43 -8.33 8.15
C ALA A 21 -18.57 -7.79 6.72
N TYR A 22 -17.50 -7.88 5.93
CA TYR A 22 -17.44 -7.25 4.61
C TYR A 22 -17.35 -8.23 3.44
N GLY A 23 -17.10 -9.53 3.71
CA GLY A 23 -16.76 -10.50 2.67
C GLY A 23 -15.37 -10.24 2.07
N PRO A 24 -14.92 -11.09 1.12
CA PRO A 24 -13.75 -10.80 0.31
C PRO A 24 -13.89 -9.44 -0.35
N GLN A 25 -12.80 -8.68 -0.37
CA GLN A 25 -12.75 -7.38 -1.00
C GLN A 25 -11.71 -7.42 -2.11
N HIS A 26 -11.99 -6.72 -3.21
CA HIS A 26 -11.06 -6.57 -4.32
C HIS A 26 -10.57 -5.13 -4.32
N TRP A 27 -9.31 -4.93 -3.96
CA TRP A 27 -8.70 -3.60 -3.96
C TRP A 27 -7.21 -3.72 -4.24
N TRP A 28 -6.88 -3.61 -5.51
CA TRP A 28 -6.15 -2.50 -6.11
C TRP A 28 -6.52 -2.63 -7.59
N PRO A 29 -7.40 -1.79 -8.15
CA PRO A 29 -7.78 -1.96 -9.55
C PRO A 29 -6.58 -1.56 -10.41
N GLY A 30 -6.10 -2.50 -11.22
CA GLY A 30 -5.04 -2.29 -12.19
C GLY A 30 -5.14 -3.35 -13.29
N GLU A 31 -4.95 -2.95 -14.53
CA GLU A 31 -5.04 -3.83 -15.70
C GLU A 31 -3.70 -4.52 -15.99
N SER A 32 -2.61 -4.02 -15.39
CA SER A 32 -1.25 -4.56 -15.53
C SER A 32 -0.41 -4.34 -14.26
N PRO A 33 0.66 -5.13 -14.04
CA PRO A 33 1.63 -4.87 -12.97
C PRO A 33 2.23 -3.47 -13.05
N PHE A 34 2.49 -2.95 -14.26
CA PHE A 34 3.01 -1.60 -14.43
C PHE A 34 2.06 -0.52 -13.94
N GLU A 35 0.76 -0.64 -14.25
CA GLU A 35 -0.24 0.28 -13.74
C GLU A 35 -0.29 0.30 -12.20
N ILE A 36 -0.19 -0.89 -11.57
CA ILE A 36 -0.14 -1.00 -10.11
C ILE A 36 1.09 -0.29 -9.55
N ILE A 37 2.25 -0.47 -10.17
CA ILE A 37 3.50 0.21 -9.78
C ILE A 37 3.36 1.73 -9.85
N VAL A 38 2.83 2.26 -10.96
CA VAL A 38 2.58 3.70 -11.12
C VAL A 38 1.59 4.19 -10.06
N GLY A 39 0.49 3.46 -9.88
CA GLY A 39 -0.52 3.75 -8.87
C GLY A 39 0.09 3.82 -7.46
N ALA A 40 0.98 2.88 -7.10
CA ALA A 40 1.56 2.80 -5.77
C ALA A 40 2.39 4.03 -5.42
N LEU A 41 3.18 4.52 -6.38
CA LEU A 41 3.94 5.75 -6.22
C LEU A 41 3.01 6.97 -6.17
N LEU A 42 1.98 7.02 -7.02
CA LEU A 42 1.05 8.14 -7.05
C LEU A 42 0.12 8.20 -5.83
N ASN A 43 -0.11 7.09 -5.13
CA ASN A 43 -0.95 7.03 -3.94
C ASN A 43 -0.33 7.69 -2.70
N GLN A 44 0.99 7.92 -2.68
CA GLN A 44 1.69 8.58 -1.59
C GLN A 44 1.04 9.92 -1.22
N ASN A 45 0.45 10.03 -0.02
CA ASN A 45 -0.23 11.23 0.47
C ASN A 45 -1.35 11.76 -0.46
N THR A 46 -2.05 10.86 -1.15
CA THR A 46 -3.09 11.24 -2.13
C THR A 46 -4.30 10.34 -2.01
N ALA A 47 -5.48 10.92 -2.18
CA ALA A 47 -6.70 10.13 -2.22
C ALA A 47 -6.73 9.23 -3.47
N TRP A 48 -7.08 7.95 -3.31
CA TRP A 48 -7.15 7.01 -4.44
C TRP A 48 -8.00 7.53 -5.61
N THR A 49 -9.09 8.25 -5.35
CA THR A 49 -9.94 8.87 -6.40
C THR A 49 -9.20 9.86 -7.28
N ASN A 50 -8.13 10.48 -6.77
CA ASN A 50 -7.27 11.38 -7.52
C ASN A 50 -6.17 10.62 -8.27
N VAL A 51 -5.68 9.50 -7.70
CA VAL A 51 -4.76 8.59 -8.39
C VAL A 51 -5.42 8.01 -9.64
N VAL A 52 -6.67 7.55 -9.53
CA VAL A 52 -7.45 7.03 -10.67
C VAL A 52 -7.51 8.07 -11.79
N LYS A 53 -7.86 9.33 -11.47
CA LYS A 53 -7.88 10.41 -12.49
C LYS A 53 -6.52 10.62 -13.16
N ALA A 54 -5.42 10.52 -12.40
CA ALA A 54 -4.07 10.65 -12.96
C ALA A 54 -3.73 9.46 -13.88
N LEU A 55 -4.08 8.24 -13.49
CA LEU A 55 -3.91 7.05 -14.33
C LEU A 55 -4.77 7.14 -15.60
N ASP A 56 -6.03 7.56 -15.48
CA ASP A 56 -6.95 7.74 -16.61
C ASP A 56 -6.41 8.78 -17.61
N ASN A 57 -5.82 9.88 -17.13
CA ASN A 57 -5.16 10.86 -18.00
C ASN A 57 -4.00 10.25 -18.79
N LEU A 58 -3.15 9.44 -18.13
CA LEU A 58 -2.03 8.76 -18.79
C LEU A 58 -2.53 7.73 -19.82
N LYS A 59 -3.58 6.97 -19.48
CA LYS A 59 -4.21 5.98 -20.38
C LYS A 59 -4.85 6.64 -21.59
N ALA A 60 -5.59 7.73 -21.40
CA ALA A 60 -6.27 8.46 -22.47
C ALA A 60 -5.28 8.98 -23.52
N GLU A 61 -4.06 9.31 -23.11
CA GLU A 61 -2.98 9.75 -24.00
C GLU A 61 -2.15 8.57 -24.55
N GLY A 62 -2.40 7.33 -24.11
CA GLY A 62 -1.59 6.16 -24.48
C GLY A 62 -0.16 6.20 -23.94
N LEU A 63 0.04 6.84 -22.78
CA LEU A 63 1.37 7.09 -22.18
C LEU A 63 1.61 6.32 -20.89
N LEU A 64 0.70 5.42 -20.50
CA LEU A 64 0.89 4.54 -19.34
C LEU A 64 1.74 3.31 -19.72
N ASP A 65 2.97 3.56 -20.14
CA ASP A 65 3.99 2.54 -20.39
C ASP A 65 5.37 3.01 -19.92
N LEU A 66 6.26 2.05 -19.73
CA LEU A 66 7.57 2.27 -19.11
C LEU A 66 8.41 3.29 -19.88
N ASP A 67 8.45 3.18 -21.21
CA ASP A 67 9.30 4.01 -22.04
C ASP A 67 8.76 5.42 -22.21
N SER A 68 7.43 5.56 -22.38
CA SER A 68 6.78 6.86 -22.43
C SER A 68 7.03 7.64 -21.15
N LEU A 69 6.76 7.05 -19.98
CA LEU A 69 6.94 7.76 -18.70
C LEU A 69 8.40 8.10 -18.41
N ARG A 70 9.33 7.20 -18.77
CA ARG A 70 10.78 7.39 -18.57
C ARG A 70 11.35 8.57 -19.35
N HIS A 71 10.89 8.79 -20.59
CA HIS A 71 11.44 9.80 -21.50
C HIS A 71 10.60 11.07 -21.61
N MET A 72 9.41 11.09 -21.02
CA MET A 72 8.53 12.26 -21.05
C MET A 72 9.23 13.50 -20.46
N GLU A 73 8.94 14.66 -21.01
CA GLU A 73 9.30 15.93 -20.37
C GLU A 73 8.61 16.02 -18.99
N GLU A 74 9.36 16.40 -17.96
CA GLU A 74 8.91 16.34 -16.56
C GLU A 74 7.66 17.20 -16.34
N GLY A 75 7.58 18.40 -16.94
CA GLY A 75 6.44 19.31 -16.88
C GLY A 75 5.18 18.72 -17.52
N ARG A 76 5.30 18.03 -18.65
CA ARG A 76 4.19 17.29 -19.28
C ARG A 76 3.69 16.18 -18.37
N LEU A 77 4.61 15.37 -17.82
CA LEU A 77 4.23 14.29 -16.90
C LEU A 77 3.53 14.85 -15.66
N ALA A 78 4.11 15.88 -15.04
CA ALA A 78 3.54 16.64 -13.94
C ALA A 78 2.13 17.17 -14.25
N GLY A 79 1.88 17.63 -15.48
CA GLY A 79 0.57 18.06 -15.96
C GLY A 79 -0.45 16.91 -15.99
N LEU A 80 -0.08 15.76 -16.52
CA LEU A 80 -0.96 14.59 -16.62
C LEU A 80 -1.31 14.01 -15.25
N ILE A 81 -0.33 13.95 -14.35
CA ILE A 81 -0.53 13.44 -12.98
C ILE A 81 -0.92 14.53 -11.97
N ARG A 82 -1.25 15.74 -12.44
CA ARG A 82 -1.65 16.88 -11.58
C ARG A 82 -2.74 16.54 -10.55
N PRO A 83 -3.75 15.69 -10.84
CA PRO A 83 -4.74 15.30 -9.84
C PRO A 83 -4.11 14.65 -8.60
N ALA A 84 -2.96 13.98 -8.75
CA ALA A 84 -2.38 13.15 -7.72
C ALA A 84 -1.58 13.90 -6.63
N ASP A 85 -1.78 15.20 -6.43
CA ASP A 85 -1.07 16.06 -5.45
C ASP A 85 0.48 15.99 -5.53
N TYR A 86 1.18 17.04 -5.07
CA TYR A 86 2.67 17.08 -5.12
C TYR A 86 3.27 16.66 -6.48
N PHE A 87 2.54 16.94 -7.56
CA PHE A 87 2.70 16.29 -8.86
C PHE A 87 4.07 16.54 -9.48
N ASN A 88 4.70 17.69 -9.25
CA ASN A 88 6.07 17.97 -9.69
C ASN A 88 7.06 16.99 -9.06
N VAL A 89 6.97 16.77 -7.74
CA VAL A 89 7.85 15.84 -7.02
C VAL A 89 7.55 14.41 -7.46
N LYS A 90 6.28 14.06 -7.63
CA LYS A 90 5.88 12.72 -8.07
C LYS A 90 6.31 12.42 -9.51
N ALA A 91 6.29 13.38 -10.42
CA ALA A 91 6.76 13.20 -11.78
C ALA A 91 8.23 12.76 -11.80
N LYS A 92 9.08 13.49 -11.07
CA LYS A 92 10.50 13.15 -10.91
C LYS A 92 10.71 11.77 -10.28
N ARG A 93 9.97 11.45 -9.21
CA ARG A 93 10.06 10.15 -8.53
C ARG A 93 9.59 9.00 -9.41
N LEU A 94 8.51 9.20 -10.16
CA LEU A 94 7.98 8.23 -11.11
C LEU A 94 9.00 7.93 -12.20
N GLN A 95 9.68 8.96 -12.72
CA GLN A 95 10.76 8.78 -13.68
C GLN A 95 11.98 8.06 -13.09
N ASN A 96 12.34 8.32 -11.82
CA ASN A 96 13.39 7.54 -11.14
C ASN A 96 13.02 6.05 -11.11
N LEU A 97 11.78 5.74 -10.74
CA LEU A 97 11.29 4.36 -10.68
C LEU A 97 11.26 3.71 -12.08
N CYS A 98 10.80 4.44 -13.11
CA CYS A 98 10.80 3.93 -14.48
C CYS A 98 12.23 3.66 -15.00
N ARG A 99 13.20 4.54 -14.69
CA ARG A 99 14.62 4.29 -15.03
C ARG A 99 15.15 3.04 -14.35
N PHE A 100 14.91 2.90 -13.05
CA PHE A 100 15.30 1.71 -12.29
C PHE A 100 14.72 0.43 -12.92
N ILE A 101 13.42 0.40 -13.22
CA ILE A 101 12.77 -0.78 -13.82
C ILE A 101 13.40 -1.11 -15.18
N ALA A 102 13.62 -0.10 -16.02
CA ALA A 102 14.23 -0.30 -17.33
C ALA A 102 15.68 -0.83 -17.24
N GLU A 103 16.48 -0.31 -16.30
CA GLU A 103 17.84 -0.77 -16.04
C GLU A 103 17.91 -2.22 -15.54
N ARG A 104 16.82 -2.72 -14.93
CA ARG A 104 16.69 -4.10 -14.45
C ARG A 104 16.09 -5.07 -15.46
N GLY A 105 15.81 -4.60 -16.69
CA GLY A 105 15.31 -5.44 -17.78
C GLY A 105 13.79 -5.38 -18.00
N GLY A 106 13.09 -4.44 -17.36
CA GLY A 106 11.64 -4.27 -17.51
C GLY A 106 10.82 -4.80 -16.34
N VAL A 107 9.51 -4.65 -16.44
CA VAL A 107 8.56 -4.98 -15.35
C VAL A 107 8.55 -6.49 -15.09
N GLU A 108 8.58 -7.29 -16.15
CA GLU A 108 8.56 -8.76 -16.12
C GLU A 108 9.85 -9.32 -15.53
N ALA A 109 11.00 -8.75 -15.89
CA ALA A 109 12.31 -9.20 -15.41
C ALA A 109 12.47 -9.06 -13.88
N LEU A 110 11.78 -8.09 -13.27
CA LEU A 110 11.78 -7.93 -11.82
C LEU A 110 11.10 -9.10 -11.09
N ASP A 111 10.21 -9.83 -11.74
CA ASP A 111 9.52 -10.98 -11.13
C ASP A 111 10.46 -12.18 -10.90
N ASP A 112 11.62 -12.21 -11.55
CA ASP A 112 12.65 -13.24 -11.31
C ASP A 112 13.51 -12.95 -10.07
N TYR A 113 13.42 -11.75 -9.49
CA TYR A 113 14.24 -11.37 -8.35
C TYR A 113 13.69 -11.96 -7.04
N PRO A 114 14.57 -12.45 -6.13
CA PRO A 114 14.15 -12.79 -4.77
C PRO A 114 13.50 -11.59 -4.07
N THR A 115 12.41 -11.82 -3.34
CA THR A 115 11.58 -10.77 -2.71
C THR A 115 12.41 -9.77 -1.87
N ASP A 116 13.30 -10.26 -1.01
CA ASP A 116 14.12 -9.39 -0.15
C ASP A 116 15.09 -8.53 -0.96
N ARG A 117 15.67 -9.10 -2.03
CA ARG A 117 16.56 -8.37 -2.93
C ARG A 117 15.80 -7.29 -3.69
N LEU A 118 14.63 -7.63 -4.24
CA LEU A 118 13.78 -6.68 -4.95
C LEU A 118 13.32 -5.55 -4.02
N ARG A 119 12.96 -5.86 -2.76
CA ARG A 119 12.61 -4.85 -1.75
C ARG A 119 13.76 -3.88 -1.49
N GLN A 120 14.97 -4.40 -1.27
CA GLN A 120 16.16 -3.57 -1.05
C GLN A 120 16.47 -2.70 -2.27
N ASP A 121 16.39 -3.26 -3.48
CA ASP A 121 16.61 -2.53 -4.72
C ASP A 121 15.55 -1.42 -4.91
N LEU A 122 14.27 -1.70 -4.65
CA LEU A 122 13.19 -0.69 -4.69
C LEU A 122 13.43 0.44 -3.68
N LEU A 123 13.83 0.11 -2.45
CA LEU A 123 14.14 1.10 -1.41
C LEU A 123 15.34 2.00 -1.74
N SER A 124 16.21 1.57 -2.66
CA SER A 124 17.32 2.40 -3.13
C SER A 124 16.88 3.52 -4.10
N VAL A 125 15.66 3.41 -4.66
CA VAL A 125 15.12 4.38 -5.62
C VAL A 125 14.66 5.64 -4.89
N ASN A 126 15.24 6.79 -5.25
CA ASN A 126 14.80 8.08 -4.70
C ASN A 126 13.32 8.34 -5.02
N GLY A 127 12.48 8.31 -3.98
CA GLY A 127 11.03 8.48 -4.10
C GLY A 127 10.20 7.26 -3.72
N VAL A 128 10.84 6.11 -3.53
CA VAL A 128 10.21 4.88 -3.05
C VAL A 128 10.54 4.71 -1.57
N GLY A 129 9.51 4.77 -0.73
CA GLY A 129 9.62 4.43 0.69
C GLY A 129 9.16 3.00 0.98
N PRO A 130 9.27 2.52 2.24
CA PRO A 130 8.86 1.17 2.63
C PRO A 130 7.43 0.83 2.22
N GLU A 131 6.47 1.71 2.50
CA GLU A 131 5.07 1.50 2.11
C GLU A 131 4.90 1.28 0.60
N THR A 132 5.53 2.12 -0.23
CA THR A 132 5.45 1.98 -1.69
C THR A 132 6.17 0.73 -2.21
N ALA A 133 7.33 0.38 -1.64
CA ALA A 133 8.04 -0.85 -2.01
C ALA A 133 7.18 -2.07 -1.68
N ASP A 134 6.55 -2.08 -0.50
CA ASP A 134 5.74 -3.18 -0.01
C ASP A 134 4.41 -3.27 -0.77
N ASP A 135 3.82 -2.13 -1.16
CA ASP A 135 2.67 -2.09 -2.08
C ASP A 135 3.02 -2.71 -3.45
N ILE A 136 4.16 -2.34 -4.04
CA ILE A 136 4.62 -2.91 -5.32
C ILE A 136 4.80 -4.42 -5.21
N LEU A 137 5.50 -4.88 -4.16
CA LEU A 137 5.75 -6.31 -3.94
C LEU A 137 4.44 -7.09 -3.75
N LEU A 138 3.52 -6.58 -2.93
CA LEU A 138 2.27 -7.26 -2.63
C LEU A 138 1.30 -7.27 -3.81
N TYR A 139 1.11 -6.12 -4.46
CA TYR A 139 0.04 -5.94 -5.45
C TYR A 139 0.48 -6.18 -6.89
N ALA A 140 1.70 -5.75 -7.28
CA ALA A 140 2.17 -5.94 -8.65
C ALA A 140 2.83 -7.30 -8.86
N TYR A 141 3.56 -7.79 -7.85
CA TYR A 141 4.34 -9.03 -7.93
C TYR A 141 3.81 -10.17 -7.05
N HIS A 142 2.65 -9.99 -6.41
CA HIS A 142 1.98 -11.02 -5.60
C HIS A 142 2.91 -11.68 -4.56
N ARG A 143 3.77 -10.90 -3.91
CA ARG A 143 4.71 -11.39 -2.89
C ARG A 143 4.10 -11.31 -1.49
N PRO A 144 4.48 -12.22 -0.57
CA PRO A 144 3.96 -12.25 0.79
C PRO A 144 4.64 -11.18 1.66
N VAL A 145 4.39 -9.91 1.32
CA VAL A 145 4.88 -8.72 2.02
C VAL A 145 3.66 -7.94 2.53
N PHE A 146 3.61 -7.62 3.82
CA PHE A 146 2.42 -7.00 4.40
C PHE A 146 2.60 -5.48 4.50
N VAL A 147 1.68 -4.72 3.92
CA VAL A 147 1.77 -3.26 3.86
C VAL A 147 1.35 -2.63 5.19
N ILE A 148 2.21 -1.76 5.75
CA ILE A 148 1.93 -0.97 6.96
C ILE A 148 1.65 0.49 6.61
N ASP A 149 0.43 0.78 6.18
CA ASP A 149 -0.01 2.13 5.86
C ASP A 149 -0.59 2.88 7.09
N ALA A 150 -1.02 4.12 6.88
CA ALA A 150 -1.67 4.93 7.90
C ALA A 150 -3.00 4.32 8.42
N TYR A 151 -3.71 3.55 7.58
CA TYR A 151 -4.95 2.87 7.97
C TYR A 151 -4.66 1.73 8.95
N THR A 152 -3.66 0.91 8.64
CA THR A 152 -3.13 -0.17 9.47
C THR A 152 -2.68 0.38 10.82
N ARG A 153 -1.78 1.38 10.82
CA ARG A 153 -1.30 2.01 12.07
C ARG A 153 -2.44 2.53 12.93
N ARG A 154 -3.38 3.29 12.34
CA ARG A 154 -4.52 3.85 13.08
C ARG A 154 -5.42 2.76 13.67
N LEU A 155 -5.75 1.74 12.88
CA LEU A 155 -6.63 0.67 13.34
C LEU A 155 -6.01 -0.07 14.53
N PHE A 156 -4.77 -0.56 14.39
CA PHE A 156 -4.15 -1.36 15.44
C PHE A 156 -3.76 -0.52 16.67
N SER A 157 -3.47 0.77 16.51
CA SER A 157 -3.29 1.69 17.63
C SER A 157 -4.59 1.89 18.42
N ARG A 158 -5.73 2.09 17.74
CA ARG A 158 -7.05 2.18 18.40
C ARG A 158 -7.50 0.88 19.05
N LEU A 159 -7.13 -0.27 18.50
CA LEU A 159 -7.32 -1.58 19.15
C LEU A 159 -6.38 -1.78 20.35
N GLY A 160 -5.38 -0.91 20.54
CA GLY A 160 -4.39 -0.99 21.60
C GLY A 160 -3.50 -2.22 21.47
N LEU A 161 -3.14 -2.56 20.23
CA LEU A 161 -2.25 -3.66 19.85
C LEU A 161 -0.87 -3.16 19.39
N VAL A 162 -0.79 -1.91 18.98
CA VAL A 162 0.44 -1.15 18.73
C VAL A 162 0.30 0.22 19.40
N LYS A 163 1.40 0.92 19.62
CA LYS A 163 1.41 2.31 20.11
C LYS A 163 0.96 3.28 19.02
N GLY A 164 1.39 3.04 17.78
CA GLY A 164 1.11 3.84 16.59
C GLY A 164 2.32 4.64 16.12
N ASP A 165 3.33 4.84 16.97
CA ASP A 165 4.58 5.55 16.70
C ASP A 165 5.78 4.63 16.43
N GLU A 166 5.56 3.31 16.39
CA GLU A 166 6.64 2.36 16.09
C GLU A 166 7.24 2.59 14.71
N ASN A 167 8.54 2.31 14.60
CA ASN A 167 9.21 2.29 13.31
C ASN A 167 8.51 1.32 12.33
N TYR A 168 8.47 1.69 11.05
CA TYR A 168 7.84 0.90 9.99
C TYR A 168 8.35 -0.55 9.98
N GLU A 169 9.66 -0.75 9.99
CA GLU A 169 10.28 -2.07 9.90
C GLU A 169 9.93 -2.95 11.11
N CYS A 170 9.80 -2.35 12.30
CA CYS A 170 9.36 -3.07 13.49
C CYS A 170 7.93 -3.61 13.36
N LEU A 171 7.00 -2.78 12.84
CA LEU A 171 5.63 -3.24 12.59
C LEU A 171 5.60 -4.26 11.46
N HIS A 172 6.28 -3.98 10.35
CA HIS A 172 6.34 -4.85 9.19
C HIS A 172 6.81 -6.26 9.57
N ALA A 173 7.96 -6.38 10.23
CA ALA A 173 8.52 -7.66 10.66
C ALA A 173 7.56 -8.43 11.58
N GLY A 174 6.95 -7.76 12.55
CA GLY A 174 6.08 -8.42 13.49
C GLY A 174 4.71 -8.80 12.91
N PHE A 175 4.19 -8.07 11.93
CA PHE A 175 3.01 -8.49 11.16
C PHE A 175 3.31 -9.71 10.29
N GLN A 176 4.47 -9.75 9.62
CA GLN A 176 4.91 -10.92 8.86
C GLN A 176 5.02 -12.17 9.76
N GLU A 177 5.66 -12.04 10.92
CA GLU A 177 5.79 -13.15 11.88
C GLU A 177 4.43 -13.68 12.35
N VAL A 178 3.50 -12.77 12.66
CA VAL A 178 2.18 -13.13 13.20
C VAL A 178 1.24 -13.74 12.16
N LEU A 179 1.23 -13.18 10.95
CA LEU A 179 0.26 -13.55 9.93
C LEU A 179 0.71 -14.78 9.12
N GLY A 180 2.02 -15.02 8.98
CA GLY A 180 2.59 -16.10 8.18
C GLY A 180 3.10 -15.59 6.83
N GLN A 181 3.01 -16.39 5.77
CA GLN A 181 3.51 -16.03 4.43
C GLN A 181 2.49 -16.32 3.31
N GLU A 182 1.21 -16.08 3.57
CA GLU A 182 0.13 -16.29 2.60
C GLU A 182 -0.29 -14.97 1.95
N VAL A 183 -0.04 -14.84 0.64
CA VAL A 183 -0.26 -13.60 -0.14
C VAL A 183 -1.73 -13.20 -0.14
N GLU A 184 -2.62 -14.17 -0.32
CA GLU A 184 -4.07 -13.96 -0.34
C GLU A 184 -4.57 -13.42 1.00
N ILE A 185 -3.98 -13.89 2.12
CA ILE A 185 -4.25 -13.34 3.44
C ILE A 185 -3.75 -11.91 3.52
N PHE A 186 -2.55 -11.61 3.02
CA PHE A 186 -1.95 -10.28 3.14
C PHE A 186 -2.74 -9.24 2.35
N ASN A 187 -2.98 -9.52 1.07
CA ASN A 187 -3.78 -8.66 0.20
C ASN A 187 -5.19 -8.51 0.78
N GLY A 188 -5.90 -9.63 1.01
CA GLY A 188 -7.26 -9.58 1.53
C GLY A 188 -7.37 -8.85 2.87
N TYR A 189 -6.41 -9.04 3.78
CA TYR A 189 -6.42 -8.37 5.07
C TYR A 189 -6.12 -6.87 4.96
N HIS A 190 -5.10 -6.48 4.20
CA HIS A 190 -4.78 -5.07 3.98
C HIS A 190 -6.00 -4.32 3.43
N VAL A 191 -6.68 -4.88 2.42
CA VAL A 191 -7.89 -4.29 1.84
C VAL A 191 -9.01 -4.15 2.88
N LEU A 192 -9.27 -5.19 3.67
CA LEU A 192 -10.28 -5.16 4.72
C LEU A 192 -9.99 -4.09 5.78
N ILE A 193 -8.71 -3.89 6.12
CA ILE A 193 -8.26 -2.82 7.02
C ILE A 193 -8.56 -1.45 6.42
N VAL A 194 -8.16 -1.23 5.17
CA VAL A 194 -8.41 0.03 4.45
C VAL A 194 -9.91 0.34 4.38
N HIS A 195 -10.73 -0.64 4.00
CA HIS A 195 -12.19 -0.51 3.96
C HIS A 195 -12.75 -0.13 5.35
N HIS A 196 -12.37 -0.88 6.39
CA HIS A 196 -12.82 -0.61 7.75
C HIS A 196 -12.42 0.80 8.22
N ALA A 197 -11.17 1.18 7.98
CA ALA A 197 -10.61 2.43 8.45
C ALA A 197 -11.15 3.64 7.69
N LYS A 198 -11.57 3.49 6.43
CA LYS A 198 -12.24 4.54 5.64
C LYS A 198 -13.69 4.75 6.08
N TYR A 199 -14.48 3.68 6.19
CA TYR A 199 -15.94 3.81 6.35
C TYR A 199 -16.42 3.78 7.80
N TYR A 200 -15.66 3.16 8.71
CA TYR A 200 -16.05 2.96 10.11
C TYR A 200 -15.05 3.58 11.10
N CYS A 201 -13.76 3.24 10.99
CA CYS A 201 -12.69 3.68 11.91
C CYS A 201 -11.90 4.89 11.35
N ASN A 202 -12.61 5.90 10.85
CA ASN A 202 -12.03 7.15 10.35
C ASN A 202 -11.87 8.21 11.46
N SER A 203 -11.63 9.47 11.11
CA SER A 203 -11.46 10.57 12.08
C SER A 203 -12.73 10.87 12.91
N LYS A 204 -13.91 10.50 12.43
CA LYS A 204 -15.18 10.57 13.17
C LYS A 204 -15.78 9.16 13.24
N PRO A 205 -15.22 8.28 14.08
CA PRO A 205 -15.47 6.85 13.97
C PRO A 205 -16.91 6.48 14.33
N LYS A 206 -17.49 5.55 13.57
CA LYS A 206 -18.82 4.98 13.81
C LYS A 206 -18.71 3.80 14.78
N CYS A 207 -18.23 4.06 15.99
CA CYS A 207 -17.93 3.00 16.97
C CYS A 207 -19.16 2.17 17.34
N GLU A 208 -20.36 2.76 17.31
CA GLU A 208 -21.58 2.09 17.72
C GLU A 208 -21.92 0.88 16.86
N THR A 209 -21.69 1.00 15.55
CA THR A 209 -21.96 -0.02 14.52
C THR A 209 -20.69 -0.74 14.07
N CYS A 210 -19.56 -0.52 14.73
CA CYS A 210 -18.28 -1.11 14.38
C CYS A 210 -18.23 -2.61 14.74
N CYS A 211 -17.91 -3.46 13.77
CA CYS A 211 -17.78 -4.91 13.96
C CYS A 211 -16.65 -5.31 14.93
N LEU A 212 -15.67 -4.43 15.15
CA LEU A 212 -14.56 -4.63 16.09
C LEU A 212 -14.81 -4.00 17.47
N ARG A 213 -15.99 -3.40 17.72
CA ARG A 213 -16.29 -2.66 18.97
C ARG A 213 -15.96 -3.46 20.23
N LYS A 214 -16.34 -4.74 20.29
CA LYS A 214 -16.12 -5.62 21.45
C LYS A 214 -14.64 -5.85 21.77
N SER A 215 -13.76 -5.74 20.78
CA SER A 215 -12.32 -5.95 20.90
C SER A 215 -11.53 -4.64 20.93
N CYS A 216 -12.19 -3.49 20.81
CA CYS A 216 -11.56 -2.18 20.71
C CYS A 216 -11.46 -1.51 22.08
N LYS A 217 -10.27 -1.04 22.44
CA LYS A 217 -10.02 -0.36 23.72
C LYS A 217 -10.35 1.13 23.68
N ASN A 218 -10.34 1.74 22.50
CA ASN A 218 -10.43 3.19 22.31
C ASN A 218 -11.70 3.57 21.51
N THR A 219 -12.88 3.36 22.09
CA THR A 219 -14.15 3.76 21.45
C THR A 219 -14.44 5.24 21.64
N GLY A 220 -14.90 5.93 20.59
CA GLY A 220 -15.32 7.34 20.67
C GLY A 220 -14.22 8.38 20.52
N ILE A 221 -13.03 7.98 20.05
CA ILE A 221 -11.83 8.83 19.87
C ILE A 221 -11.53 9.06 18.39
#